data_AF-A0A0F7N6G7-F1
#
_entry.id   AF-A0A0F7N6G7-F1
#
_cell.length_a   1.000
_cell.length_b   1.000
_cell.length_c   1.000
_cell.angle_alpha   90.00
_cell.angle_beta   90.00
_cell.angle_gamma   90.00
#
_symmetry.space_group_name_H-M   'P 1'
#
loop_
_entity.id
_entity.type
_entity.pdbx_description
1 polymer ?
#
loop_
_entity_poly.entity_id
_entity_poly.type
_entity_poly.pdbx_seq_one_letter_code
_entity_poly.pdbx_strand_id
1 'polypeptide(L)'
;MTCPTAPHIVFVMTDQFRADFTAGEGFGLDTMPFLDSLAAGGMRFRRACGTTGTSSTSTWTGRRSCTTSRRTRWSCTTAGTTRACATSGRI
;
A
#
# COMPACT_ATOMS: atom_id res chain seq x y z
N MET A 1 -24.91 26.59 7.00
CA MET A 1 -24.10 25.35 7.00
C MET A 1 -22.71 25.70 7.48
N THR A 2 -22.33 25.28 8.68
CA THR A 2 -20.95 25.46 9.19
C THR A 2 -20.09 24.38 8.56
N CYS A 3 -19.09 24.77 7.76
CA CYS A 3 -18.12 23.81 7.26
C CYS A 3 -17.33 23.28 8.46
N PRO A 4 -17.29 21.95 8.71
CA PRO A 4 -16.50 21.42 9.79
C PRO A 4 -15.03 21.83 9.61
N THR A 5 -14.39 22.30 10.67
CA THR A 5 -13.00 22.79 10.66
C THR A 5 -11.98 21.69 10.38
N ALA A 6 -12.40 20.42 10.43
CA ALA A 6 -11.61 19.27 10.02
C ALA A 6 -12.44 18.35 9.10
N PRO A 7 -11.85 17.84 8.00
CA PRO A 7 -12.52 16.90 7.13
C PRO A 7 -12.64 15.52 7.79
N HIS A 8 -13.70 14.78 7.46
CA HIS A 8 -13.79 13.36 7.78
C HIS A 8 -12.90 12.55 6.83
N ILE A 9 -12.13 11.62 7.37
CA ILE A 9 -11.22 10.76 6.60
C ILE A 9 -11.76 9.34 6.61
N VAL A 10 -12.07 8.81 5.42
CA VAL A 10 -12.46 7.41 5.23
C VAL A 10 -11.30 6.69 4.56
N PHE A 11 -10.75 5.69 5.25
CA PHE A 11 -9.66 4.87 4.74
C PHE A 11 -10.17 3.48 4.35
N VAL A 12 -10.17 3.18 3.05
CA VAL A 12 -10.59 1.88 2.50
C VAL A 12 -9.37 1.12 2.01
N MET A 13 -9.23 -0.13 2.43
CA MET A 13 -8.16 -1.03 1.99
C MET A 13 -8.77 -2.38 1.64
N THR A 14 -8.29 -2.96 0.55
CA THR A 14 -8.67 -4.29 0.05
C THR A 14 -7.50 -5.24 0.17
N ASP A 15 -7.73 -6.46 0.64
CA ASP A 15 -6.73 -7.51 0.64
C ASP A 15 -6.52 -8.03 -0.79
N GLN A 16 -5.27 -8.28 -1.18
CA GLN A 16 -4.91 -8.90 -2.47
C GLN A 16 -5.42 -8.21 -3.75
N PHE A 17 -5.75 -6.91 -3.70
CA PHE A 17 -6.18 -6.17 -4.89
C PHE A 17 -5.01 -5.91 -5.86
N ARG A 18 -5.22 -6.26 -7.15
CA ARG A 18 -4.26 -5.99 -8.22
C ARG A 18 -4.55 -4.62 -8.84
N ALA A 19 -3.53 -3.77 -8.92
CA ALA A 19 -3.70 -2.35 -9.28
C ALA A 19 -4.24 -2.11 -10.71
N ASP A 20 -3.97 -3.03 -11.64
CA ASP A 20 -4.32 -2.97 -13.05
C ASP A 20 -5.64 -3.70 -13.38
N PHE A 21 -6.42 -4.09 -12.37
CA PHE A 21 -7.67 -4.85 -12.54
C PHE A 21 -8.91 -3.95 -12.64
N THR A 22 -8.80 -2.85 -13.39
CA THR A 22 -9.91 -1.93 -13.69
C THR A 22 -9.78 -1.34 -15.08
N ALA A 23 -10.90 -0.96 -15.70
CA ALA A 23 -10.91 -0.40 -17.06
C ALA A 23 -10.07 0.88 -17.15
N GLY A 24 -10.07 1.71 -16.10
CA GLY A 24 -9.23 2.91 -16.00
C GLY A 24 -7.71 2.67 -16.03
N GLU A 25 -7.24 1.43 -15.84
CA GLU A 25 -5.83 1.05 -15.99
C GLU A 25 -5.56 0.24 -17.27
N GLY A 26 -6.59 0.06 -18.11
CA GLY A 26 -6.50 -0.68 -19.37
C GLY A 26 -6.93 -2.14 -19.28
N PHE A 27 -7.62 -2.55 -18.21
CA PHE A 27 -8.23 -3.88 -18.16
C PHE A 27 -9.37 -3.97 -19.19
N GLY A 28 -9.48 -5.10 -19.89
CA GLY A 28 -10.44 -5.26 -21.00
C GLY A 28 -11.92 -5.34 -20.58
N LEU A 29 -12.19 -5.41 -19.27
CA LEU A 29 -13.53 -5.45 -18.70
C LEU A 29 -13.68 -4.32 -17.69
N ASP A 30 -14.84 -3.65 -17.68
CA ASP A 30 -15.18 -2.70 -16.62
C ASP A 30 -15.65 -3.44 -15.37
N THR A 31 -14.68 -3.76 -14.51
CA THR A 31 -14.89 -4.50 -13.25
C THR A 31 -15.26 -3.59 -12.09
N MET A 32 -14.96 -2.28 -12.16
CA MET A 32 -15.00 -1.37 -11.00
C MET A 32 -15.39 0.07 -11.36
N PRO A 33 -16.58 0.30 -11.94
CA PRO A 33 -16.98 1.63 -12.42
C PRO A 33 -17.03 2.70 -11.32
N PHE A 34 -17.34 2.31 -10.07
CA PHE A 34 -17.35 3.23 -8.92
C PHE A 34 -15.95 3.64 -8.46
N LEU A 35 -14.97 2.75 -8.58
CA LEU A 35 -13.58 3.08 -8.24
C LEU A 35 -13.00 4.03 -9.28
N ASP A 36 -13.31 3.79 -10.55
CA ASP A 36 -12.85 4.66 -11.64
C ASP A 36 -13.53 6.03 -11.62
N SER A 37 -14.81 6.13 -11.25
CA SER A 37 -15.46 7.44 -11.05
C SER A 37 -14.86 8.22 -9.87
N LEU A 38 -14.50 7.54 -8.78
CA LEU A 38 -13.80 8.15 -7.64
C LEU A 38 -12.39 8.63 -8.04
N ALA A 39 -11.68 7.86 -8.87
CA ALA A 39 -10.40 8.28 -9.41
C ALA A 39 -10.53 9.49 -10.37
N ALA A 40 -11.59 9.56 -11.18
CA ALA A 40 -11.86 10.68 -12.09
C ALA A 40 -12.19 11.98 -11.33
N GLY A 41 -12.88 11.88 -10.20
CA GLY A 41 -13.17 13.02 -9.32
C GLY A 41 -12.03 13.41 -8.37
N GLY A 42 -10.92 12.66 -8.38
CA GLY A 42 -9.83 12.80 -7.43
C GLY A 42 -8.46 12.61 -8.05
N MET A 43 -7.60 11.84 -7.38
CA MET A 43 -6.24 11.57 -7.84
C MET A 43 -5.92 10.08 -7.74
N ARG A 44 -5.20 9.56 -8.75
CA ARG A 44 -4.77 8.17 -8.83
C ARG A 44 -3.25 8.04 -8.74
N PHE A 45 -2.76 7.21 -7.82
CA PHE A 45 -1.33 7.01 -7.59
C PHE A 45 -0.79 5.78 -8.33
N ARG A 46 -0.40 5.94 -9.60
CA ARG A 46 0.05 4.84 -10.49
C ARG A 46 1.33 4.11 -10.06
N ARG A 47 2.10 4.67 -9.13
CA ARG A 47 3.38 4.11 -8.63
C ARG A 47 3.35 3.78 -7.13
N ALA A 48 2.16 3.73 -6.52
CA ALA A 48 2.02 3.31 -5.13
C ALA A 48 2.34 1.81 -5.00
N CYS A 49 3.17 1.44 -4.02
CA CYS A 49 3.50 0.05 -3.75
C CYS A 49 3.33 -0.29 -2.27
N GLY A 50 2.84 -1.50 -2.00
CA GLY A 50 2.77 -2.04 -0.65
C GLY A 50 4.17 -2.38 -0.12
N THR A 51 4.41 -2.10 1.15
CA THR A 51 5.65 -2.54 1.81
C THR A 51 5.51 -4.05 2.09
N THR A 52 6.40 -4.86 1.54
CA THR A 52 6.50 -6.33 1.62
C THR A 52 5.76 -7.02 2.78
N GLY A 53 4.95 -8.06 2.48
CA GLY A 53 4.51 -9.15 3.39
C GLY A 53 3.69 -8.80 4.64
N THR A 54 3.81 -7.59 5.18
CA THR A 54 3.12 -7.07 6.36
C THR A 54 2.59 -5.66 6.08
N SER A 55 2.12 -5.43 4.85
CA SER A 55 1.68 -4.12 4.33
C SER A 55 0.73 -3.40 5.29
N SER A 56 -0.21 -4.10 5.91
CA SER A 56 -1.14 -3.50 6.89
C SER A 56 -0.42 -2.98 8.13
N THR A 57 0.55 -3.73 8.67
CA THR A 57 1.32 -3.28 9.83
C THR A 57 2.19 -2.07 9.48
N SER A 58 2.81 -2.06 8.29
CA SER A 58 3.57 -0.91 7.81
C SER A 58 2.71 0.32 7.53
N THR A 59 1.50 0.13 7.03
CA THR A 59 0.53 1.21 6.79
C THR A 59 0.10 1.86 8.10
N TRP A 60 -0.23 1.06 9.11
CA TRP A 60 -0.67 1.58 10.41
C TRP A 60 0.45 2.21 11.24
N THR A 61 1.68 1.72 11.12
CA THR A 61 2.82 2.23 11.92
C THR A 61 3.65 3.29 11.19
N GLY A 62 3.46 3.45 9.88
CA GLY A 62 4.34 4.26 9.03
C GLY A 62 5.78 3.73 8.95
N ARG A 63 6.04 2.50 9.42
CA ARG A 63 7.38 1.90 9.50
C ARG A 63 7.51 0.73 8.53
N ARG A 64 8.71 0.55 8.00
CA ARG A 64 9.00 -0.60 7.13
C ARG A 64 8.94 -1.91 7.91
N SER A 65 8.63 -3.00 7.23
CA SER A 65 8.52 -4.34 7.82
C SER A 65 9.79 -4.76 8.55
N CYS A 66 10.97 -4.39 8.04
CA CYS A 66 12.26 -4.68 8.69
C CYS A 66 12.50 -3.91 10.00
N THR A 67 11.81 -2.78 10.20
CA THR A 67 11.87 -1.96 11.42
C THR A 67 10.82 -2.40 12.44
N THR A 68 9.84 -3.21 12.03
CA THR A 68 8.74 -3.64 12.88
C THR A 68 9.04 -5.01 13.50
N SER A 69 8.70 -5.21 14.78
CA SER A 69 8.97 -6.45 15.53
C SER A 69 8.26 -7.71 14.98
N ARG A 70 7.32 -7.56 14.05
CA ARG A 70 6.69 -8.67 13.30
C ARG A 70 7.54 -9.05 12.09
N ARG A 71 8.65 -9.72 12.36
CA ARG A 71 9.50 -10.34 11.35
C ARG A 71 8.89 -11.67 10.91
N THR A 72 8.01 -11.66 9.91
CA THR A 72 7.64 -12.92 9.23
C THR A 72 8.75 -13.38 8.28
N ARG A 73 8.86 -14.70 8.11
CA ARG A 73 9.88 -15.39 7.32
C ARG A 73 9.70 -15.10 5.82
N TRP A 74 10.09 -13.93 5.36
CA TRP A 74 10.29 -13.68 3.93
C TRP A 74 11.49 -12.77 3.71
N SER A 75 12.40 -13.21 2.85
CA SER A 75 13.59 -12.48 2.48
C SER A 75 13.22 -11.18 1.78
N CYS A 76 13.82 -10.08 2.24
CA CYS A 76 13.85 -8.83 1.52
C CYS A 76 14.77 -9.02 0.30
N THR A 77 14.27 -9.54 -0.82
CA THR A 77 15.04 -9.49 -2.07
C THR A 77 14.80 -8.12 -2.69
N THR A 78 15.64 -7.14 -2.33
CA THR A 78 15.79 -5.91 -3.11
C THR A 78 16.53 -6.28 -4.39
N ALA A 79 16.02 -5.85 -5.55
CA ALA A 79 16.65 -6.04 -6.84
C ALA A 79 18.17 -5.70 -6.79
N GLY A 80 19.01 -6.69 -7.06
CA GLY A 80 20.42 -6.51 -7.44
C GLY A 80 21.44 -6.13 -6.37
N THR A 81 21.07 -5.82 -5.12
CA THR A 81 22.05 -5.60 -4.05
C THR A 81 21.59 -6.21 -2.73
N THR A 82 22.11 -7.40 -2.44
CA THR A 82 22.02 -8.04 -1.12
C THR A 82 22.88 -7.25 -0.12
N ARG A 83 22.37 -6.14 0.43
CA ARG A 83 22.80 -5.74 1.77
C ARG A 83 21.89 -6.44 2.75
N ALA A 84 22.39 -7.55 3.28
CA ALA A 84 21.93 -8.04 4.57
C ALA A 84 21.96 -6.83 5.53
N CYS A 85 20.82 -6.48 6.12
CA CYS A 85 20.82 -5.63 7.29
C CYS A 85 21.48 -6.47 8.39
N ALA A 86 22.80 -6.36 8.47
CA ALA A 86 23.61 -7.09 9.42
C ALA A 86 23.11 -6.74 10.81
N THR A 87 22.77 -7.80 11.55
CA THR A 87 22.43 -7.79 12.95
C THR A 87 23.57 -7.13 13.73
N SER A 88 23.40 -5.89 14.18
CA SER A 88 24.19 -5.36 15.30
C SER A 88 23.26 -5.19 16.50
N GLY A 89 23.19 -6.21 17.35
CA GLY A 89 22.42 -6.16 18.59
C GLY A 89 22.20 -7.54 19.18
N ARG A 90 23.20 -8.01 19.96
CA ARG A 90 23.07 -9.06 20.98
C ARG A 90 21.77 -8.91 21.77
N ILE A 91 21.03 -10.00 21.98
CA ILE A 91 20.98 -10.80 23.24
C ILE A 91 20.71 -12.25 22.83
#